data_AF-A0A0G4KF33-F1
#
_entry.id   AF-A0A0G4KF33-F1
#
_cell.length_a   1.000
_cell.length_b   1.000
_cell.length_c   1.000
_cell.angle_alpha   90.00
_cell.angle_beta   90.00
_cell.angle_gamma   90.00
#
_symmetry.space_group_name_H-M   'P 1'
#
loop_
_entity.id
_entity.type
_entity.pdbx_description
1 polymer ?
#
loop_
_entity_poly.entity_id
_entity_poly.type
_entity_poly.pdbx_seq_one_letter_code
_entity_poly.pdbx_strand_id
1 'polypeptide(L)'
;MAPSYEHLREADLDEDEYDEEEIDISDLREKYEVQLEHGYDTFVVIDGLPAVTEEQKPKLVKFLLKKLNQVGKTREDLIFMPMGEDGLSLRFAFVEYSSAGEAAAAVRGLDMVALDKKHTLRVNKLTDIDRYGREGRVDEDYTPPQIEEFQEKEHLRWWLKDPSGRGRDQFVMYRGESVGVCWNNEKEPAETVVDRQHWTESFVQWSPLGTYLTSVHAQGVQLWGGASWSRQRRFW
;
A
#
# COMPACT_ATOMS: atom_id res chain seq x y z
N MET A 1 76.26 17.39 -11.75
CA MET A 1 75.38 18.55 -11.97
C MET A 1 74.00 17.99 -12.25
N ALA A 2 73.02 18.25 -11.38
CA ALA A 2 71.65 17.81 -11.58
C ALA A 2 70.92 18.83 -12.48
N PRO A 3 70.04 18.41 -13.41
CA PRO A 3 69.28 19.32 -14.23
C PRO A 3 68.28 20.10 -13.36
N SER A 4 68.23 21.43 -13.52
CA SER A 4 67.31 22.31 -12.81
C SER A 4 65.87 22.10 -13.30
N TYR A 5 64.94 22.13 -12.35
CA TYR A 5 63.49 22.00 -12.52
C TYR A 5 62.81 23.19 -13.24
N GLU A 6 63.55 23.96 -14.06
CA GLU A 6 63.05 25.17 -14.73
C GLU A 6 62.05 24.89 -15.86
N HIS A 7 61.95 23.64 -16.34
CA HIS A 7 61.04 23.25 -17.42
C HIS A 7 59.66 22.74 -16.95
N LEU A 8 59.34 22.81 -15.64
CA LEU A 8 58.00 22.45 -15.13
C LEU A 8 57.06 23.65 -14.99
N ARG A 9 57.44 24.82 -15.48
CA ARG A 9 56.47 25.92 -15.67
C ARG A 9 55.91 25.80 -17.08
N GLU A 10 54.58 25.73 -17.15
CA GLU A 10 53.80 25.88 -18.39
C GLU A 10 53.70 24.62 -19.27
N ALA A 11 53.27 23.51 -18.68
CA ALA A 11 52.50 22.51 -19.43
C ALA A 11 51.02 22.79 -19.17
N ASP A 12 50.43 23.67 -19.99
CA ASP A 12 49.03 23.68 -20.43
C ASP A 12 48.04 23.04 -19.45
N LEU A 13 47.89 23.65 -18.27
CA LEU A 13 46.63 23.56 -17.55
C LEU A 13 45.76 24.63 -18.21
N ASP A 14 45.07 24.24 -19.28
CA ASP A 14 43.93 25.00 -19.77
C ASP A 14 43.06 25.29 -18.54
N GLU A 15 43.01 26.57 -18.15
CA GLU A 15 42.00 27.13 -17.26
C GLU A 15 40.65 27.11 -18.02
N ASP A 16 40.25 25.93 -18.47
CA ASP A 16 38.87 25.64 -18.81
C ASP A 16 38.11 25.80 -17.50
N GLU A 17 37.61 27.01 -17.32
CA GLU A 17 36.48 27.43 -16.53
C GLU A 17 35.56 26.23 -16.22
N TYR A 18 35.87 25.51 -15.14
CA TYR A 18 34.99 24.47 -14.62
C TYR A 18 33.75 25.20 -14.13
N ASP A 19 32.73 25.27 -14.98
CA ASP A 19 31.44 25.81 -14.62
C ASP A 19 30.85 24.91 -13.53
N GLU A 20 31.00 25.31 -12.28
CA GLU A 20 30.47 24.60 -11.12
C GLU A 20 28.94 24.36 -11.25
N GLU A 21 28.25 25.12 -12.11
CA GLU A 21 26.82 24.97 -12.42
C GLU A 21 26.49 23.78 -13.35
N GLU A 22 27.45 23.24 -14.12
CA GLU A 22 27.22 22.10 -15.02
C GLU A 22 27.40 20.74 -14.33
N ILE A 23 27.90 20.73 -13.09
CA ILE A 23 28.04 19.51 -12.29
C ILE A 23 26.67 19.09 -11.77
N ASP A 24 26.11 18.04 -12.37
CA ASP A 24 24.87 17.41 -11.91
C ASP A 24 25.08 16.74 -10.54
N ILE A 25 24.80 17.50 -9.47
CA ILE A 25 24.85 17.06 -8.08
C ILE A 25 23.52 16.44 -7.60
N SER A 26 22.58 16.14 -8.50
CA SER A 26 21.27 15.60 -8.13
C SER A 26 21.38 14.21 -7.50
N ASP A 27 22.31 13.37 -7.95
CA ASP A 27 22.59 12.03 -7.41
C ASP A 27 23.19 12.09 -5.99
N LEU A 28 24.11 13.03 -5.74
CA LEU A 28 24.70 13.30 -4.44
C LEU A 28 23.69 13.94 -3.49
N ARG A 29 22.81 14.82 -3.99
CA ARG A 29 21.69 15.33 -3.19
C ARG A 29 20.74 14.21 -2.83
N GLU A 30 20.32 13.36 -3.74
CA GLU A 30 19.42 12.24 -3.41
C GLU A 30 20.06 11.25 -2.42
N LYS A 31 21.38 11.03 -2.52
CA LYS A 31 22.11 10.10 -1.64
C LYS A 31 22.46 10.67 -0.26
N TYR A 32 22.68 11.98 -0.16
CA TYR A 32 23.15 12.65 1.07
C TYR A 32 22.19 13.72 1.58
N GLU A 33 20.99 13.84 1.01
CA GLU A 33 19.88 14.56 1.62
C GLU A 33 19.67 13.92 2.99
N VAL A 34 20.11 14.64 4.01
CA VAL A 34 19.99 14.22 5.40
C VAL A 34 18.50 14.10 5.65
N GLN A 35 18.01 12.86 5.68
CA GLN A 35 16.64 12.57 6.06
C GLN A 35 16.44 13.06 7.50
N LEU A 36 15.95 14.30 7.62
CA LEU A 36 15.41 14.89 8.85
C LEU A 36 14.25 14.04 9.41
N GLU A 37 13.84 12.97 8.71
CA GLU A 37 12.84 11.98 9.11
C GLU A 37 13.03 11.42 10.53
N HIS A 38 14.25 11.43 11.08
CA HIS A 38 14.51 10.81 12.39
C HIS A 38 13.96 11.58 13.60
N GLY A 39 13.29 12.73 13.42
CA GLY A 39 12.67 13.51 14.50
C GLY A 39 11.14 13.60 14.49
N TYR A 40 10.48 13.33 13.35
CA TYR A 40 9.05 13.63 13.18
C TYR A 40 8.12 12.47 13.53
N ASP A 41 8.66 11.26 13.74
CA ASP A 41 7.88 10.07 14.08
C ASP A 41 7.17 10.15 15.44
N THR A 42 7.63 11.05 16.32
CA THR A 42 7.00 11.35 17.62
C THR A 42 5.82 12.30 17.50
N PHE A 43 5.63 12.94 16.35
CA PHE A 43 4.61 13.96 16.12
C PHE A 43 3.34 13.37 15.50
N VAL A 44 2.22 13.83 16.02
CA VAL A 44 0.88 13.44 15.58
C VAL A 44 0.08 14.70 15.31
N VAL A 45 -0.71 14.68 14.23
CA VAL A 45 -1.66 15.73 13.89
C VAL A 45 -3.06 15.26 14.25
N ILE A 46 -3.76 16.09 15.02
CA ILE A 46 -5.14 15.86 15.43
C ILE A 46 -6.02 16.86 14.72
N ASP A 47 -6.91 16.38 13.86
CA ASP A 47 -7.92 17.15 13.15
C ASP A 47 -9.33 16.86 13.72
N GLY A 48 -10.30 17.70 13.35
CA GLY A 48 -11.68 17.62 13.82
C GLY A 48 -11.91 18.30 15.18
N LEU A 49 -11.03 19.21 15.59
CA LEU A 49 -11.20 19.98 16.83
C LEU A 49 -12.25 21.10 16.63
N PRO A 50 -12.98 21.49 17.69
CA PRO A 50 -13.87 22.64 17.63
C PRO A 50 -13.08 23.94 17.41
N ALA A 51 -13.67 24.87 16.66
CA ALA A 51 -13.15 26.23 16.55
C ALA A 51 -13.32 26.94 17.90
N VAL A 52 -12.21 27.42 18.46
CA VAL A 52 -12.17 28.09 19.77
C VAL A 52 -11.45 29.43 19.67
N THR A 53 -11.81 30.37 20.54
CA THR A 53 -11.07 31.64 20.70
C THR A 53 -9.83 31.44 21.57
N GLU A 54 -8.94 32.43 21.59
CA GLU A 54 -7.70 32.39 22.38
C GLU A 54 -7.95 32.20 23.89
N GLU A 55 -9.04 32.76 24.43
CA GLU A 55 -9.45 32.55 25.83
C GLU A 55 -9.90 31.11 26.13
N GLN A 56 -10.45 30.43 25.13
CA GLN A 56 -10.99 29.08 25.26
C GLN A 56 -9.93 28.00 24.98
N LYS A 57 -8.88 28.33 24.21
CA LYS A 57 -7.77 27.45 23.86
C LYS A 57 -7.16 26.72 25.08
N PRO A 58 -6.81 27.39 26.20
CA PRO A 58 -6.24 26.69 27.37
C PRO A 58 -7.16 25.62 27.96
N LYS A 59 -8.49 25.82 27.91
CA LYS A 59 -9.46 24.84 28.40
C LYS A 59 -9.51 23.61 27.49
N LEU A 60 -9.48 23.83 26.18
CA LEU A 60 -9.46 22.75 25.19
C LEU A 60 -8.16 21.96 25.25
N VAL A 61 -7.01 22.62 25.39
CA VAL A 61 -5.70 21.98 25.54
C VAL A 61 -5.67 21.08 26.78
N LYS A 62 -6.18 21.55 27.93
CA LYS A 62 -6.30 20.72 29.15
C LYS A 62 -7.20 19.51 28.97
N PHE A 63 -8.30 19.66 28.23
CA PHE A 63 -9.20 18.54 27.92
C PHE A 63 -8.54 17.52 26.99
N LEU A 64 -7.84 17.98 25.95
CA LEU A 64 -7.07 17.14 25.03
C LEU A 64 -5.96 16.41 25.77
N LEU A 65 -5.19 17.10 26.62
CA LEU A 65 -4.13 16.51 27.44
C LEU A 65 -4.62 15.30 28.23
N LYS A 66 -5.82 15.38 28.84
CA LYS A 66 -6.40 14.27 29.60
C LYS A 66 -6.71 13.06 28.73
N LYS A 67 -7.14 13.25 27.47
CA LYS A 67 -7.39 12.15 26.51
C LYS A 67 -6.07 11.60 25.96
N LEU A 68 -5.14 12.47 25.59
CA LEU A 68 -3.84 12.09 25.04
C LEU A 68 -2.99 11.31 26.04
N ASN A 69 -3.11 11.64 27.33
CA ASN A 69 -2.41 10.93 28.40
C ASN A 69 -2.99 9.53 28.74
N GLN A 70 -4.08 9.11 28.10
CA GLN A 70 -4.58 7.74 28.23
C GLN A 70 -3.77 6.73 27.39
N VAL A 71 -3.12 7.20 26.33
CA VAL A 71 -2.47 6.37 25.31
C VAL A 71 -0.95 6.59 25.23
N GLY A 72 -0.45 7.72 25.72
CA GLY A 72 0.98 8.04 25.77
C GLY A 72 1.26 9.13 26.80
N LYS A 73 2.49 9.62 26.92
CA LYS A 73 2.82 10.73 27.82
C LYS A 73 3.12 11.99 27.01
N THR A 74 2.29 13.01 27.19
CA THR A 74 2.50 14.34 26.63
C THR A 74 2.26 15.44 27.68
N ARG A 75 2.62 16.68 27.36
CA ARG A 75 2.54 17.84 28.24
C ARG A 75 1.86 19.01 27.52
N GLU A 76 1.41 20.02 28.27
CA GLU A 76 0.70 21.17 27.68
C GLU A 76 1.59 21.97 26.71
N ASP A 77 2.89 22.06 26.98
CA ASP A 77 3.91 22.72 26.16
C ASP A 77 4.18 21.99 24.83
N LEU A 78 3.85 20.69 24.76
CA LEU A 78 4.04 19.84 23.58
C LEU A 78 2.80 19.77 22.68
N ILE A 79 1.74 20.54 23.00
CA ILE A 79 0.52 20.64 22.22
C ILE A 79 0.48 22.02 21.56
N PHE A 80 0.74 22.06 20.26
CA PHE A 80 0.65 23.29 19.49
C PHE A 80 -0.67 23.35 18.71
N MET A 81 -1.52 24.30 19.08
CA MET A 81 -2.77 24.59 18.37
C MET A 81 -2.66 25.95 17.65
N PRO A 82 -2.56 25.97 16.32
CA PRO A 82 -2.47 27.21 15.55
C PRO A 82 -3.80 27.97 15.56
N MET A 83 -3.66 29.30 15.58
CA MET A 83 -4.76 30.27 15.52
C MET A 83 -4.72 30.95 14.15
N GLY A 84 -5.87 31.10 13.51
CA GLY A 84 -6.01 31.86 12.28
C GLY A 84 -6.08 33.37 12.53
N GLU A 85 -5.99 34.14 11.45
CA GLU A 85 -6.05 35.62 11.48
C GLU A 85 -7.37 36.14 12.05
N ASP A 86 -8.46 35.36 11.94
CA ASP A 86 -9.78 35.68 12.46
C ASP A 86 -9.89 35.59 14.00
N GLY A 87 -8.81 35.23 14.70
CA GLY A 87 -8.80 35.01 16.16
C GLY A 87 -9.42 33.67 16.61
N LEU A 88 -9.70 32.78 15.67
CA LEU A 88 -10.24 31.43 15.89
C LEU A 88 -9.18 30.36 15.62
N SER A 89 -9.26 29.22 16.31
CA SER A 89 -8.38 28.07 16.04
C SER A 89 -8.66 27.46 14.67
N LEU A 90 -7.60 26.96 14.01
CA LEU A 90 -7.69 26.30 12.71
C LEU A 90 -8.25 24.86 12.78
N ARG A 91 -8.85 24.46 13.90
CA ARG A 91 -9.50 23.15 14.12
C ARG A 91 -8.58 21.92 14.09
N PHE A 92 -7.27 22.12 14.05
CA PHE A 92 -6.28 21.07 14.24
C PHE A 92 -5.25 21.44 15.31
N ALA A 93 -4.52 20.43 15.80
CA ALA A 93 -3.40 20.61 16.71
C ALA A 93 -2.29 19.60 16.43
N PHE A 94 -1.05 20.03 16.65
CA PHE A 94 0.13 19.17 16.65
C PHE A 94 0.43 18.73 18.07
N VAL A 95 0.77 17.45 18.23
CA VAL A 95 1.12 16.87 19.53
C VAL A 95 2.42 16.11 19.38
N GLU A 96 3.38 16.42 20.25
CA GLU A 96 4.61 15.66 20.38
C GLU A 96 4.50 14.65 21.54
N TYR A 97 4.89 13.41 21.27
CA TYR A 97 5.02 12.35 22.26
C TYR A 97 6.47 12.05 22.60
N SER A 98 6.70 11.37 23.72
CA SER A 98 8.06 11.01 24.15
C SER A 98 8.71 9.93 23.26
N SER A 99 7.92 9.20 22.47
CA SER A 99 8.39 8.09 21.63
C SER A 99 7.46 7.88 20.43
N ALA A 100 8.04 7.45 19.30
CA ALA A 100 7.31 7.06 18.10
C ALA A 100 6.29 5.93 18.36
N GLY A 101 6.57 5.05 19.31
CA GLY A 101 5.65 3.98 19.71
C GLY A 101 4.37 4.53 20.36
N GLU A 102 4.49 5.60 21.16
CA GLU A 102 3.36 6.28 21.79
C GLU A 102 2.55 7.07 20.76
N ALA A 103 3.21 7.75 19.82
CA ALA A 103 2.55 8.41 18.69
C ALA A 103 1.72 7.41 17.86
N ALA A 104 2.28 6.23 17.55
CA ALA A 104 1.56 5.17 16.84
C ALA A 104 0.40 4.58 17.67
N ALA A 105 0.53 4.52 19.00
CA ALA A 105 -0.55 4.10 19.89
C ALA A 105 -1.68 5.13 19.93
N ALA A 106 -1.35 6.42 19.91
CA ALA A 106 -2.32 7.51 19.86
C ALA A 106 -3.16 7.46 18.58
N VAL A 107 -2.53 7.25 17.42
CA VAL A 107 -3.24 7.06 16.14
C VAL A 107 -4.23 5.89 16.24
N ARG A 108 -3.80 4.72 16.74
CA ARG A 108 -4.69 3.55 16.85
C ARG A 108 -5.81 3.70 17.89
N GLY A 109 -5.56 4.44 18.97
CA GLY A 109 -6.46 4.51 20.11
C GLY A 109 -7.41 5.70 20.11
N LEU A 110 -7.06 6.79 19.42
CA LEU A 110 -7.81 8.05 19.44
C LEU A 110 -8.39 8.45 18.08
N ASP A 111 -7.93 7.84 16.98
CA ASP A 111 -8.59 8.06 15.69
C ASP A 111 -10.04 7.57 15.72
N MET A 112 -10.93 8.33 15.09
CA MET A 112 -12.38 8.09 15.04
C MET A 112 -13.11 8.14 16.38
N VAL A 113 -12.46 8.59 17.45
CA VAL A 113 -13.11 8.77 18.75
C VAL A 113 -13.90 10.08 18.76
N ALA A 114 -15.19 9.99 19.09
CA ALA A 114 -16.04 11.17 19.26
C ALA A 114 -15.53 12.05 20.41
N LEU A 115 -15.30 13.33 20.11
CA LEU A 115 -14.97 14.34 21.11
C LEU A 115 -16.26 14.85 21.78
N ASP A 116 -17.26 15.15 20.95
CA ASP A 116 -18.62 15.50 21.34
C ASP A 116 -19.62 14.95 20.29
N LYS A 117 -20.85 15.46 20.26
CA LYS A 117 -21.88 15.00 19.32
C LYS A 117 -21.61 15.41 17.85
N LYS A 118 -20.85 16.48 17.62
CA LYS A 118 -20.58 17.08 16.30
C LYS A 118 -19.15 16.82 15.81
N HIS A 119 -18.20 16.64 16.72
CA HIS A 119 -16.77 16.58 16.44
C HIS A 119 -16.23 15.19 16.74
N THR A 120 -15.56 14.62 15.74
CA THR A 120 -14.87 13.34 15.84
C THR A 120 -13.39 13.58 15.59
N LEU A 121 -12.54 13.04 16.46
CA LEU A 121 -11.10 13.17 16.34
C LEU A 121 -10.59 12.38 15.13
N ARG A 122 -9.72 13.01 14.35
CA ARG A 122 -8.94 12.37 13.29
C ARG A 122 -7.47 12.48 13.64
N VAL A 123 -6.81 11.35 13.84
CA VAL A 123 -5.45 11.32 14.40
C VAL A 123 -4.52 10.66 13.40
N ASN A 124 -3.62 11.43 12.81
CA ASN A 124 -2.69 10.97 11.76
C ASN A 124 -1.24 11.24 12.19
N LYS A 125 -0.29 10.43 11.73
CA LYS A 125 1.13 10.75 11.92
C LYS A 125 1.51 11.96 11.06
N LEU A 126 2.47 12.76 11.53
CA LEU A 126 2.97 13.86 10.72
C LEU A 126 3.58 13.36 9.40
N THR A 127 4.32 12.25 9.45
CA THR A 127 4.92 11.58 8.28
C THR A 127 3.91 11.08 7.27
N ASP A 128 2.65 10.85 7.67
CA ASP A 128 1.60 10.42 6.75
C ASP A 128 1.21 11.56 5.80
N ILE A 129 1.43 12.82 6.18
CA ILE A 129 1.20 13.98 5.30
C ILE A 129 2.16 13.92 4.10
N ASP A 130 3.44 13.63 4.31
CA ASP A 130 4.38 13.49 3.20
C ASP A 130 4.09 12.24 2.36
N ARG A 131 3.58 11.18 2.99
CA ARG A 131 3.22 9.94 2.28
C ARG A 131 1.98 10.11 1.42
N TYR A 132 0.95 10.82 1.88
CA TYR A 132 -0.36 10.86 1.18
C TYR A 132 -0.67 12.23 0.57
N GLY A 133 -0.05 13.30 1.06
CA GLY A 133 -0.31 14.69 0.66
C GLY A 133 0.74 15.29 -0.25
N ARG A 134 1.81 14.56 -0.63
CA ARG A 134 2.77 15.05 -1.63
C ARG A 134 2.08 15.26 -2.97
N GLU A 135 2.28 16.42 -3.58
CA GLU A 135 1.82 16.75 -4.93
C GLU A 135 2.18 15.62 -5.90
N GLY A 136 1.18 15.14 -6.66
CA GLY A 136 1.31 14.02 -7.59
C GLY A 136 0.89 12.63 -7.07
N ARG A 137 0.58 12.48 -5.77
CA ARG A 137 -0.03 11.23 -5.23
C ARG A 137 -1.55 11.25 -5.13
N VAL A 138 -2.13 12.45 -5.15
CA VAL A 138 -3.57 12.67 -5.25
C VAL A 138 -3.83 13.20 -6.66
N ASP A 139 -4.61 12.46 -7.43
CA ASP A 139 -5.07 12.92 -8.74
C ASP A 139 -6.12 14.02 -8.50
N GLU A 140 -5.79 15.26 -8.86
CA GLU A 140 -6.71 16.39 -8.73
C GLU A 140 -7.87 16.28 -9.74
N ASP A 141 -7.64 15.56 -10.83
CA ASP A 141 -8.62 15.33 -11.88
C ASP A 141 -9.34 14.00 -11.67
N TYR A 142 -10.67 14.07 -11.57
CA TYR A 142 -11.48 12.86 -11.50
C TYR A 142 -11.42 12.12 -12.84
N THR A 143 -10.72 10.98 -12.85
CA THR A 143 -10.77 10.04 -13.97
C THR A 143 -11.91 9.04 -13.75
N PRO A 144 -12.99 9.06 -14.57
CA PRO A 144 -14.05 8.07 -14.44
C PRO A 144 -13.49 6.65 -14.65
N PRO A 145 -13.96 5.65 -13.90
CA PRO A 145 -13.49 4.28 -14.05
C PRO A 145 -13.81 3.78 -15.47
N GLN A 146 -12.82 3.14 -16.10
CA GLN A 146 -13.04 2.49 -17.40
C GLN A 146 -13.96 1.29 -17.19
N ILE A 147 -15.13 1.33 -17.83
CA ILE A 147 -16.03 0.17 -17.90
C ILE A 147 -15.44 -0.78 -18.93
N GLU A 148 -14.95 -1.93 -18.47
CA GLU A 148 -14.45 -2.97 -19.37
C GLU A 148 -15.58 -3.40 -20.34
N GLU A 149 -15.22 -3.60 -21.61
CA GLU A 149 -16.17 -4.12 -22.60
C GLU A 149 -16.70 -5.49 -22.17
N PHE A 150 -17.97 -5.76 -22.47
CA PHE A 150 -18.57 -7.05 -22.15
C PHE A 150 -17.86 -8.17 -22.91
N GLN A 151 -17.22 -9.06 -22.16
CA GLN A 151 -16.68 -10.31 -22.68
C GLN A 151 -17.70 -11.43 -22.43
N GLU A 152 -18.13 -12.10 -23.50
CA GLU A 152 -18.99 -13.27 -23.39
C GLU A 152 -18.29 -14.34 -22.56
N LYS A 153 -18.90 -14.70 -21.42
CA LYS A 153 -18.36 -15.72 -20.54
C LYS A 153 -18.78 -17.10 -21.02
N GLU A 154 -17.81 -18.02 -21.07
CA GLU A 154 -18.09 -19.41 -21.34
C GLU A 154 -19.02 -20.03 -20.30
N HIS A 155 -19.79 -21.03 -20.72
CA HIS A 155 -20.74 -21.69 -19.84
C HIS A 155 -20.01 -22.56 -18.79
N LEU A 156 -20.03 -22.14 -17.53
CA LEU A 156 -19.26 -22.79 -16.45
C LEU A 156 -19.68 -24.23 -16.14
N ARG A 157 -20.92 -24.61 -16.46
CA ARG A 157 -21.44 -25.98 -16.29
C ARG A 157 -21.49 -26.75 -17.60
N TRP A 158 -20.59 -26.44 -18.54
CA TRP A 158 -20.52 -27.11 -19.85
C TRP A 158 -20.44 -28.64 -19.72
N TRP A 159 -19.77 -29.14 -18.66
CA TRP A 159 -19.57 -30.56 -18.40
C TRP A 159 -20.88 -31.31 -18.13
N LEU A 160 -21.98 -30.64 -17.77
CA LEU A 160 -23.31 -31.28 -17.68
C LEU A 160 -23.77 -31.82 -19.04
N LYS A 161 -23.30 -31.21 -20.13
CA LYS A 161 -23.50 -31.69 -21.49
C LYS A 161 -22.25 -32.46 -21.92
N ASP A 162 -22.02 -33.60 -21.29
CA ASP A 162 -20.93 -34.53 -21.65
C ASP A 162 -20.92 -34.73 -23.18
N PRO A 163 -19.80 -34.43 -23.87
CA PRO A 163 -19.69 -34.58 -25.32
C PRO A 163 -20.07 -35.98 -25.83
N SER A 164 -19.88 -37.01 -25.01
CA SER A 164 -20.22 -38.40 -25.35
C SER A 164 -21.70 -38.75 -25.13
N GLY A 165 -22.45 -37.89 -24.41
CA GLY A 165 -23.84 -38.14 -24.01
C GLY A 165 -24.04 -39.26 -22.99
N ARG A 166 -22.96 -39.81 -22.41
CA ARG A 166 -23.02 -40.95 -21.48
C ARG A 166 -23.16 -40.53 -20.01
N GLY A 167 -23.01 -39.24 -19.71
CA GLY A 167 -23.08 -38.73 -18.33
C GLY A 167 -21.86 -39.15 -17.50
N ARG A 168 -20.66 -39.12 -18.12
CA ARG A 168 -19.41 -39.49 -17.45
C ARG A 168 -19.06 -38.48 -16.35
N ASP A 169 -18.41 -38.94 -15.30
CA ASP A 169 -17.82 -38.08 -14.28
C ASP A 169 -16.47 -37.51 -14.75
N GLN A 170 -16.17 -36.28 -14.36
CA GLN A 170 -14.80 -35.76 -14.44
C GLN A 170 -14.06 -35.99 -13.13
N PHE A 171 -12.78 -36.31 -13.22
CA PHE A 171 -11.89 -36.42 -12.07
C PHE A 171 -10.59 -35.65 -12.33
N VAL A 172 -9.95 -35.23 -11.25
CA VAL A 172 -8.66 -34.54 -11.30
C VAL A 172 -7.55 -35.49 -10.89
N MET A 173 -6.43 -35.41 -11.61
CA MET A 173 -5.20 -36.14 -11.30
C MET A 173 -4.08 -35.15 -11.05
N TYR A 174 -3.41 -35.28 -9.91
CA TYR A 174 -2.18 -34.57 -9.63
C TYR A 174 -1.01 -35.56 -9.67
N ARG A 175 -0.10 -35.38 -10.63
CA ARG A 175 0.98 -36.32 -10.96
C ARG A 175 2.31 -35.57 -11.06
N GLY A 176 3.17 -35.72 -10.06
CA GLY A 176 4.42 -34.95 -10.00
C GLY A 176 4.11 -33.45 -9.97
N GLU A 177 4.46 -32.74 -11.04
CA GLU A 177 4.23 -31.31 -11.21
C GLU A 177 3.04 -30.99 -12.14
N SER A 178 2.41 -32.01 -12.71
CA SER A 178 1.29 -31.86 -13.66
C SER A 178 -0.06 -32.11 -12.98
N VAL A 179 -1.01 -31.22 -13.23
CA VAL A 179 -2.42 -31.41 -12.88
C VAL A 179 -3.21 -31.57 -14.16
N GLY A 180 -3.96 -32.68 -14.25
CA GLY A 180 -4.87 -32.93 -15.36
C GLY A 180 -6.30 -33.17 -14.91
N VAL A 181 -7.27 -32.67 -15.66
CA VAL A 181 -8.68 -33.05 -15.51
C VAL A 181 -9.05 -33.99 -16.64
N CYS A 182 -9.70 -35.10 -16.31
CA CYS A 182 -10.01 -36.16 -17.26
C CYS A 182 -11.45 -36.63 -17.09
N TRP A 183 -12.07 -37.05 -18.20
CA TRP A 183 -13.31 -37.79 -18.19
C TRP A 183 -13.05 -39.25 -17.81
N ASN A 184 -13.90 -39.78 -16.93
CA ASN A 184 -13.90 -41.18 -16.59
C ASN A 184 -14.45 -42.02 -17.75
N ASN A 185 -13.57 -42.79 -18.36
CA ASN A 185 -13.93 -43.81 -19.33
C ASN A 185 -13.92 -45.18 -18.65
N GLU A 186 -15.06 -45.86 -18.62
CA GLU A 186 -15.21 -47.12 -17.88
C GLU A 186 -14.16 -48.18 -18.25
N LYS A 187 -14.06 -48.48 -19.55
CA LYS A 187 -13.20 -49.54 -20.11
C LYS A 187 -12.03 -49.01 -20.91
N GLU A 188 -12.10 -47.75 -21.33
CA GLU A 188 -11.07 -47.09 -22.13
C GLU A 188 -10.19 -46.21 -21.23
N PRO A 189 -8.97 -45.87 -21.65
CA PRO A 189 -8.17 -44.87 -20.96
C PRO A 189 -8.95 -43.57 -20.76
N ALA A 190 -8.74 -42.93 -19.60
CA ALA A 190 -9.37 -41.67 -19.29
C ALA A 190 -9.04 -40.61 -20.35
N GLU A 191 -10.06 -39.88 -20.79
CA GLU A 191 -9.92 -38.84 -21.81
C GLU A 191 -9.50 -37.54 -21.14
N THR A 192 -8.32 -37.01 -21.48
CA THR A 192 -7.81 -35.77 -20.90
C THR A 192 -8.53 -34.56 -21.47
N VAL A 193 -9.13 -33.76 -20.59
CA VAL A 193 -9.76 -32.48 -20.91
C VAL A 193 -8.72 -31.36 -20.96
N VAL A 194 -7.82 -31.37 -19.98
CA VAL A 194 -6.75 -30.39 -19.81
C VAL A 194 -5.64 -31.01 -18.98
N ASP A 195 -4.38 -30.72 -19.31
CA ASP A 195 -3.20 -31.07 -18.51
C ASP A 195 -2.28 -29.85 -18.49
N ARG A 196 -1.91 -29.36 -17.30
CA ARG A 196 -1.02 -28.22 -17.11
C ARG A 196 0.05 -28.53 -16.07
N GLN A 197 1.29 -28.21 -16.40
CA GLN A 197 2.40 -28.21 -15.44
C GLN A 197 2.33 -27.01 -14.50
N HIS A 198 2.75 -27.21 -13.26
CA HIS A 198 2.79 -26.20 -12.19
C HIS A 198 1.46 -25.47 -12.00
N TRP A 199 0.34 -26.17 -12.19
CA TRP A 199 -0.99 -25.55 -12.04
C TRP A 199 -1.32 -25.21 -10.58
N THR A 200 -0.72 -25.95 -9.64
CA THR A 200 -0.79 -25.71 -8.20
C THR A 200 0.59 -25.91 -7.60
N GLU A 201 0.87 -25.24 -6.48
CA GLU A 201 2.08 -25.49 -5.69
C GLU A 201 1.83 -26.51 -4.57
N SER A 202 0.57 -26.62 -4.12
CA SER A 202 0.20 -27.46 -2.97
C SER A 202 -0.81 -28.55 -3.34
N PHE A 203 -2.10 -28.24 -3.38
CA PHE A 203 -3.15 -29.20 -3.76
C PHE A 203 -4.19 -28.55 -4.68
N VAL A 204 -5.05 -29.39 -5.25
CA VAL A 204 -6.23 -28.95 -6.00
C VAL A 204 -7.50 -29.48 -5.38
N GLN A 205 -8.57 -28.70 -5.45
CA GLN A 205 -9.86 -29.09 -4.88
C GLN A 205 -11.01 -28.60 -5.73
N TRP A 206 -11.97 -29.47 -6.01
CA TRP A 206 -13.23 -29.10 -6.66
C TRP A 206 -14.13 -28.31 -5.69
N SER A 207 -14.84 -27.32 -6.23
CA SER A 207 -15.97 -26.73 -5.50
C SER A 207 -17.07 -27.78 -5.29
N PRO A 208 -17.93 -27.64 -4.26
CA PRO A 208 -18.93 -28.65 -3.93
C PRO A 208 -19.89 -29.03 -5.07
N LEU A 209 -20.07 -28.12 -6.03
CA LEU A 209 -20.94 -28.31 -7.20
C LEU A 209 -20.15 -28.66 -8.49
N GLY A 210 -18.85 -28.94 -8.39
CA GLY A 210 -18.00 -29.28 -9.55
C GLY A 210 -17.87 -28.15 -10.59
N THR A 211 -18.23 -26.91 -10.24
CA THR A 211 -18.22 -25.79 -11.19
C THR A 211 -16.84 -25.12 -11.28
N TYR A 212 -16.05 -25.24 -10.22
CA TYR A 212 -14.72 -24.63 -10.13
C TYR A 212 -13.71 -25.65 -9.65
N LEU A 213 -12.49 -25.57 -10.18
CA LEU A 213 -11.31 -26.19 -9.60
C LEU A 213 -10.48 -25.10 -8.93
N THR A 214 -10.04 -25.38 -7.71
CA THR A 214 -9.24 -24.47 -6.89
C THR A 214 -7.79 -24.94 -6.93
N SER A 215 -6.85 -24.04 -7.20
CA SER A 215 -5.41 -24.27 -7.05
C SER A 215 -4.83 -23.36 -5.97
N VAL A 216 -3.89 -23.88 -5.18
CA VAL A 216 -3.30 -23.19 -4.03
C VAL A 216 -1.84 -22.86 -4.31
N HIS A 217 -1.48 -21.60 -4.08
CA HIS A 217 -0.16 -21.01 -4.31
C HIS A 217 0.27 -20.21 -3.07
N ALA A 218 1.56 -19.92 -2.93
CA ALA A 218 2.07 -19.11 -1.83
C ALA A 218 1.46 -17.69 -1.77
N GLN A 219 1.11 -17.13 -2.93
CA GLN A 219 0.45 -15.82 -3.04
C GLN A 219 -1.06 -15.87 -2.77
N GLY A 220 -1.65 -17.05 -2.60
CA GLY A 220 -3.09 -17.23 -2.36
C GLY A 220 -3.74 -18.27 -3.27
N VAL A 221 -5.02 -18.08 -3.57
CA VAL A 221 -5.89 -19.10 -4.16
C VAL A 221 -6.45 -18.65 -5.51
N GLN A 222 -6.46 -19.54 -6.49
CA GLN A 222 -7.01 -19.27 -7.83
C GLN A 222 -8.16 -20.24 -8.15
N LEU A 223 -9.21 -19.72 -8.77
CA LEU A 223 -10.35 -20.50 -9.26
C LEU A 223 -10.30 -20.63 -10.78
N TRP A 224 -10.55 -21.84 -11.26
CA TRP A 224 -10.58 -22.22 -12.68
C TRP A 224 -11.93 -22.81 -13.03
N GLY A 225 -12.43 -22.56 -14.23
CA GLY A 225 -13.71 -23.09 -14.69
C GLY A 225 -13.92 -22.88 -16.18
N GLY A 226 -15.05 -23.37 -16.68
CA GLY A 226 -15.36 -23.30 -18.11
C GLY A 226 -14.67 -24.37 -18.95
N ALA A 227 -14.97 -24.43 -20.25
CA ALA A 227 -14.47 -25.46 -21.16
C ALA A 227 -12.99 -25.25 -21.48
N SER A 228 -12.55 -24.00 -21.52
CA SER A 228 -11.16 -23.61 -21.74
C SER A 228 -10.29 -23.67 -20.48
N TRP A 229 -10.89 -23.95 -19.31
CA TRP A 229 -10.21 -23.90 -18.02
C TRP A 229 -9.56 -22.53 -17.75
N SER A 230 -10.32 -21.46 -18.03
CA SER A 230 -9.90 -20.08 -17.82
C SER A 230 -9.96 -19.69 -16.34
N ARG A 231 -9.08 -18.77 -15.94
CA ARG A 231 -9.01 -18.26 -14.56
C ARG A 231 -10.22 -17.35 -14.30
N GLN A 232 -11.04 -17.73 -13.32
CA GLN A 232 -12.26 -17.02 -12.96
C GLN A 232 -12.02 -15.93 -11.92
N ARG A 233 -11.19 -16.23 -10.92
CA ARG A 233 -10.88 -15.30 -9.84
C ARG A 233 -9.56 -15.67 -9.16
N ARG A 234 -8.91 -14.66 -8.58
CA ARG A 234 -7.74 -14.78 -7.71
C ARG A 234 -8.05 -14.14 -6.36
N PHE A 235 -7.64 -14.82 -5.31
CA PHE A 235 -7.71 -14.36 -3.93
C PHE A 235 -6.28 -14.29 -3.42
N TRP A 236 -5.90 -13.11 -2.92
CA TRP A 236 -4.59 -12.80 -2.38
C TRP A 236 -4.63 -12.81 -0.86
#